data_AF-A0A7W4ZBG8-F1
#
_entry.id   AF-A0A7W4ZBG8-F1
#
_cell.length_a   1.000
_cell.length_b   1.000
_cell.length_c   1.000
_cell.angle_alpha   90.00
_cell.angle_beta   90.00
_cell.angle_gamma   90.00
#
_symmetry.space_group_name_H-M   'P 1'
#
loop_
_entity.id
_entity.type
_entity.pdbx_description
1 polymer ?
#
loop_
_entity_poly.entity_id
_entity_poly.type
_entity_poly.pdbx_seq_one_letter_code
_entity_poly.pdbx_strand_id
1 'polypeptide(L)' 'MDYNTATYGNDDCGGGSYSETMHCNGVIGFGHSDDCFSGSCSN' A
#
# COMPACT_ATOMS: atom_id res chain seq x y z
N MET A 1 4.81 0.38 2.22
CA MET A 1 3.50 0.35 1.52
C MET A 1 2.45 0.20 2.59
N ASP A 2 2.11 1.31 3.21
CA ASP A 2 1.50 1.30 4.53
C ASP A 2 -0.03 1.44 4.41
N TYR A 3 -0.51 1.79 3.21
CA TYR A 3 -1.91 1.93 2.87
C TYR A 3 -2.35 0.85 1.89
N ASN A 4 -3.06 -0.17 2.38
CA ASN A 4 -3.75 -1.18 1.58
C ASN A 4 -5.10 -1.52 2.22
N THR A 5 -6.20 -1.05 1.63
CA THR A 5 -7.56 -1.29 2.18
C THR A 5 -8.13 -2.64 1.78
N ALA A 6 -7.39 -3.40 0.95
CA ALA A 6 -7.80 -4.68 0.40
C ALA A 6 -7.08 -5.88 1.03
N THR A 7 -6.08 -5.66 1.88
CA THR A 7 -5.37 -6.73 2.60
C THR A 7 -6.30 -7.37 3.62
N TYR A 8 -6.49 -8.69 3.55
CA TYR A 8 -7.10 -9.42 4.65
C TYR A 8 -6.04 -9.63 5.74
N GLY A 9 -6.28 -9.10 6.94
CA GLY A 9 -5.39 -9.22 8.09
C GLY A 9 -6.17 -8.95 9.37
N ASN A 10 -5.77 -9.58 10.47
CA ASN A 10 -6.49 -9.47 11.76
C ASN A 10 -8.00 -9.78 11.63
N ASP A 11 -8.33 -10.81 10.85
CA ASP A 11 -9.70 -11.25 10.57
C ASP A 11 -10.62 -10.21 9.90
N ASP A 12 -10.05 -9.20 9.23
CA ASP A 12 -10.82 -8.15 8.54
C ASP A 12 -10.19 -7.69 7.21
N CYS A 13 -11.03 -7.17 6.32
CA CYS A 13 -10.60 -6.52 5.08
C CYS A 13 -10.04 -5.11 5.39
N GLY A 14 -8.80 -4.86 4.98
CA GLY A 14 -8.08 -3.64 5.34
C GLY A 14 -7.43 -3.69 6.73
N GLY A 15 -7.52 -4.83 7.44
CA GLY A 15 -6.91 -5.01 8.75
C GLY A 15 -5.41 -5.34 8.72
N GLY A 16 -4.80 -5.37 7.53
CA GLY A 16 -3.36 -5.55 7.34
C GLY A 16 -2.72 -4.41 6.54
N SER A 17 -1.40 -4.27 6.64
CA SER A 17 -0.60 -3.28 5.92
C SER A 17 0.69 -3.94 5.43
N TYR A 18 1.44 -3.29 4.54
CA TYR A 18 2.68 -3.84 3.95
C TYR A 18 2.48 -5.15 3.18
N SER A 19 1.31 -5.33 2.57
CA SER A 19 1.01 -6.50 1.73
C SER A 19 0.79 -6.06 0.27
N GLU A 20 1.37 -6.80 -0.67
CA GLU A 20 1.14 -6.62 -2.10
C GLU A 20 -0.18 -7.25 -2.57
N THR A 21 -0.78 -8.09 -1.73
CA THR A 21 -1.97 -8.88 -2.11
C THR A 21 -3.26 -8.14 -1.75
N MET A 22 -4.15 -8.05 -2.74
CA MET A 22 -5.53 -7.60 -2.56
C MET A 22 -6.46 -8.80 -2.47
N HIS A 23 -6.95 -9.10 -1.28
CA HIS A 23 -7.91 -10.18 -1.05
C HIS A 23 -9.35 -9.69 -1.22
N CYS A 24 -9.60 -8.46 -0.82
CA CYS A 24 -10.91 -7.80 -0.88
C CYS A 24 -10.91 -6.69 -1.94
N ASN A 25 -12.08 -6.11 -2.21
CA ASN A 25 -12.15 -4.88 -3.01
C ASN A 25 -11.54 -3.72 -2.23
N GLY A 26 -10.73 -2.89 -2.90
CA GLY A 26 -10.06 -1.77 -2.26
C GLY A 26 -8.95 -1.18 -3.12
N VAL A 27 -8.01 -0.50 -2.46
CA VAL A 27 -6.89 0.19 -3.12
C VAL A 27 -5.58 -0.03 -2.36
N ILE A 28 -4.47 -0.01 -3.10
CA ILE A 28 -3.12 0.08 -2.57
C ILE A 28 -2.59 1.49 -2.86
N GLY A 29 -2.17 2.20 -1.83
CA GLY A 29 -1.58 3.53 -1.95
C GLY A 29 -0.08 3.45 -2.21
N PHE A 30 0.34 3.86 -3.40
CA PHE A 30 1.75 3.99 -3.80
C PHE A 30 2.32 5.39 -3.55
N GLY A 31 1.58 6.25 -2.84
CA GLY A 31 1.91 7.67 -2.67
C GLY A 31 1.75 8.50 -3.96
N HIS A 32 2.35 9.67 -3.99
CA HIS A 32 2.28 10.61 -5.11
C HIS A 32 3.26 10.23 -6.23
N SER A 33 2.97 10.71 -7.45
CA SER A 33 3.84 10.45 -8.62
C SER A 33 5.20 11.16 -8.54
N ASP A 34 5.30 12.21 -7.73
CA ASP A 34 6.52 12.96 -7.45
C ASP A 34 7.25 12.49 -6.18
N ASP A 35 6.68 11.53 -5.45
CA ASP A 35 7.32 10.96 -4.27
C ASP A 35 8.55 10.14 -4.66
N CYS A 36 9.65 10.38 -3.94
CA CYS A 36 10.93 9.72 -4.20
C CYS A 36 11.10 8.41 -3.42
N PHE A 37 10.55 7.31 -3.93
CA PHE A 37 10.62 6.01 -3.23
C PHE A 37 11.96 5.28 -3.34
N SER A 38 12.71 5.51 -4.41
CA SER A 38 13.96 4.80 -4.72
C SER A 38 15.23 5.56 -4.30
N GLY A 39 15.09 6.73 -3.67
CA GLY A 39 16.22 7.54 -3.20
C GLY A 39 17.09 8.15 -4.31
N SER A 40 16.78 7.89 -5.58
CA SER A 40 17.48 8.42 -6.76
C SER A 40 16.87 9.72 -7.29
N CYS A 41 16.26 10.52 -6.42
CA CYS A 41 15.76 11.84 -6.78
C CYS A 41 16.78 12.88 -6.34
N SER A 42 17.96 12.75 -6.93
CA SER A 42 18.98 13.78 -6.91
C SER A 42 18.51 14.88 -7.86
N ASN A 43 18.22 16.06 -7.32
CA ASN A 43 18.16 17.29 -8.11
C ASN A 43 19.53 17.59 -8.72
#